data_AF-A0A658NKZ3-F1
#
_entry.id   AF-A0A658NKZ3-F1
#
_cell.length_a   1.000
_cell.length_b   1.000
_cell.length_c   1.000
_cell.angle_alpha   90.00
_cell.angle_beta   90.00
_cell.angle_gamma   90.00
#
_symmetry.space_group_name_H-M   'P 1'
#
loop_
_entity.id
_entity.type
_entity.pdbx_description
1 polymer ?
#
loop_
_entity_poly.entity_id
_entity_poly.type
_entity_poly.pdbx_seq_one_letter_code
_entity_poly.pdbx_strand_id
1 'polypeptide(L)' 'TRGEPGARVFAVFNLSPRLQAVTFSHARHHGSYRDALRGEGVRFAGGETLELPAWGYRIYAQTK' A
#
# COMPACT_ATOMS: atom_id res chain seq x y z
N THR A 1 -1.23 16.07 -0.42
CA THR A 1 -1.82 14.76 -0.79
C THR A 1 -3.21 15.02 -1.32
N ARG A 2 -3.52 14.62 -2.57
CA ARG A 2 -4.84 14.86 -3.18
C ARG A 2 -5.78 13.73 -2.75
N GLY A 3 -6.92 14.06 -2.15
CA GLY A 3 -7.96 13.10 -1.74
C GLY A 3 -8.80 13.64 -0.58
N GLU A 4 -10.12 13.59 -0.72
CA GLU A 4 -11.08 13.90 0.36
C GLU A 4 -10.82 13.03 1.60
N PRO A 5 -11.03 13.54 2.82
CA PRO A 5 -10.98 12.73 4.04
C PRO A 5 -11.89 11.50 3.93
N GLY A 6 -11.33 10.30 4.05
CA GLY A 6 -12.06 9.03 3.90
C GLY A 6 -12.06 8.43 2.49
N ALA A 7 -11.41 9.07 1.50
CA ALA A 7 -11.22 8.54 0.15
C ALA A 7 -9.72 8.50 -0.22
N ARG A 8 -8.87 8.03 0.71
CA ARG A 8 -7.43 7.91 0.44
C ARG A 8 -7.16 6.62 -0.33
N VAL A 9 -6.48 6.76 -1.47
CA VAL A 9 -5.92 5.65 -2.23
C VAL A 9 -4.41 5.67 -2.08
N PHE A 10 -3.83 4.50 -1.86
CA PHE A 10 -2.40 4.27 -1.74
C PHE A 10 -2.01 3.16 -2.71
N ALA A 11 -1.11 3.45 -3.64
CA ALA A 11 -0.67 2.49 -4.64
C ALA A 11 0.85 2.34 -4.62
N VAL A 12 1.32 1.11 -4.82
CA VAL A 12 2.73 0.76 -4.85
C VAL A 12 2.99 -0.06 -6.10
N PHE A 13 4.02 0.33 -6.85
CA PHE A 13 4.40 -0.29 -8.12
C PHE A 13 5.87 -0.68 -8.05
N ASN A 14 6.17 -1.92 -8.42
CA ASN A 14 7.54 -2.33 -8.70
C ASN A 14 7.80 -2.17 -10.21
N LEU A 15 8.57 -1.15 -10.58
CA LEU A 15 8.94 -0.89 -11.97
C LEU A 15 10.27 -1.55 -12.36
N SER A 16 10.56 -2.71 -11.77
CA SER A 16 11.79 -3.47 -12.03
C SER A 16 11.50 -4.92 -12.39
N PRO A 17 12.41 -5.59 -13.14
CA PRO A 17 12.25 -6.99 -13.52
C PRO A 17 12.63 -7.98 -12.39
N ARG A 18 12.79 -7.50 -11.16
CA ARG A 18 13.19 -8.30 -9.99
C ARG A 18 12.23 -8.06 -8.83
N LEU A 19 12.17 -9.00 -7.89
CA LEU A 19 11.42 -8.81 -6.65
C LEU A 19 11.98 -7.62 -5.86
N GLN A 20 11.08 -6.81 -5.29
CA GLN A 20 11.42 -5.70 -4.40
C GLN A 20 10.71 -5.86 -3.07
N ALA A 21 11.41 -5.54 -1.99
CA ALA A 21 10.85 -5.43 -0.65
C ALA A 21 10.89 -3.95 -0.25
N VAL A 22 9.74 -3.38 0.12
CA VAL A 22 9.62 -1.98 0.53
C VAL A 22 9.04 -1.91 1.93
N THR A 23 9.71 -1.17 2.82
CA THR A 23 9.24 -0.90 4.18
C THR A 23 8.69 0.52 4.26
N PHE A 24 7.49 0.68 4.82
CA PHE A 24 6.86 2.00 4.98
C PHE A 24 7.10 2.54 6.39
N SER A 25 8.11 3.41 6.53
CA SER A 25 8.51 3.98 7.83
C SER A 25 7.83 5.32 8.17
N HIS A 26 7.10 5.92 7.24
CA HIS A 26 6.50 7.24 7.44
C HIS A 26 5.03 7.18 7.87
N ALA A 27 4.70 7.99 8.88
CA ALA A 27 3.34 8.12 9.44
C ALA A 27 2.24 8.45 8.42
N ARG A 28 2.60 9.04 7.26
CA ARG A 28 1.67 9.34 6.17
C ARG A 28 0.99 8.10 5.56
N HIS A 29 1.55 6.92 5.77
CA HIS A 29 1.02 5.64 5.32
C HIS A 29 0.27 4.90 6.43
N HIS A 30 0.24 5.43 7.66
CA HIS A 30 -0.43 4.75 8.76
C HIS A 30 -1.94 4.74 8.55
N GLY A 31 -2.53 3.57 8.73
CA GLY A 31 -3.97 3.40 8.61
C GLY A 31 -4.38 1.96 8.33
N SER A 32 -5.69 1.74 8.40
CA SER A 32 -6.34 0.53 7.93
C SER A 32 -6.73 0.71 6.47
N TYR A 33 -6.33 -0.25 5.65
CA TYR A 33 -6.61 -0.27 4.24
C TYR A 33 -7.16 -1.62 3.83
N ARG A 34 -7.75 -1.65 2.64
CA ARG A 34 -8.15 -2.85 1.95
C ARG A 34 -7.41 -2.93 0.61
N ASP A 35 -6.79 -4.06 0.31
CA ASP A 35 -6.30 -4.34 -1.05
C ASP A 35 -7.50 -4.30 -1.99
N ALA A 36 -7.48 -3.37 -2.94
CA ALA A 36 -8.60 -3.11 -3.83
C ALA A 36 -8.83 -4.25 -4.85
N LEU A 37 -7.84 -5.12 -5.05
CA LEU A 37 -7.87 -6.21 -6.02
C LEU A 37 -8.21 -7.55 -5.36
N ARG A 38 -7.71 -7.79 -4.15
CA ARG A 38 -7.94 -9.04 -3.39
C ARG A 38 -9.03 -8.92 -2.33
N GLY A 39 -9.34 -7.70 -1.92
CA GLY A 39 -10.29 -7.43 -0.85
C GLY A 39 -9.75 -7.71 0.57
N GLU A 40 -8.47 -8.07 0.71
CA GLU A 40 -7.82 -8.35 1.99
C GLU A 40 -7.55 -7.06 2.80
N GLY A 41 -7.78 -7.11 4.11
CA GLY A 41 -7.46 -6.01 5.01
C GLY A 41 -5.97 -5.97 5.35
N VAL A 42 -5.36 -4.79 5.28
CA VAL A 42 -3.97 -4.55 5.69
C VAL A 42 -3.91 -3.34 6.60
N ARG A 43 -3.07 -3.42 7.63
CA ARG A 43 -2.75 -2.29 8.49
C ARG A 43 -1.30 -1.90 8.26
N PHE A 44 -1.07 -0.61 8.08
CA PHE A 44 0.27 -0.04 8.06
C PHE A 44 0.43 0.79 9.34
N ALA A 45 1.43 0.46 10.17
CA ALA A 45 1.72 1.09 11.45
C ALA A 45 3.20 1.49 11.60
N GLY A 46 4.02 1.26 10.58
CA GLY A 46 5.36 1.86 10.48
C GLY A 46 6.53 0.87 10.42
N GLY A 47 6.27 -0.40 10.16
CA GLY A 47 7.32 -1.44 10.10
C GLY A 47 7.00 -2.59 9.16
N GLU A 48 5.87 -2.54 8.47
CA GLU A 48 5.45 -3.57 7.55
C GLU A 48 6.29 -3.51 6.28
N THR A 49 6.81 -4.67 5.88
CA THR A 49 7.48 -4.86 4.61
C THR A 49 6.50 -5.46 3.62
N LEU A 50 6.39 -4.83 2.45
CA LEU A 50 5.60 -5.33 1.34
C LEU A 50 6.54 -5.88 0.27
N GLU A 51 6.36 -7.16 -0.06
CA GLU A 51 7.01 -7.77 -1.20
C GLU A 51 6.20 -7.58 -2.48
N LEU A 52 6.89 -7.13 -3.53
CA LEU A 52 6.33 -6.93 -4.85
C LEU A 52 7.14 -7.75 -5.86
N PRO A 53 6.51 -8.74 -6.53
CA PRO A 53 7.11 -9.44 -7.66
C PRO A 53 7.55 -8.47 -8.77
N ALA A 54 8.36 -8.96 -9.70
CA ALA A 54 8.74 -8.22 -10.90
C ALA A 54 7.49 -7.66 -11.61
N TRP A 55 7.50 -6.35 -11.91
CA TRP A 55 6.35 -5.63 -12.50
C TRP A 55 5.05 -5.69 -11.69
N GLY A 56 5.11 -6.14 -10.43
CA GLY A 56 3.97 -6.28 -9.56
C GLY A 56 3.50 -4.94 -9.00
N TYR A 57 2.20 -4.88 -8.67
CA TYR A 57 1.61 -3.72 -8.03
C TYR A 57 0.61 -4.12 -6.95
N ARG A 58 0.32 -3.16 -6.07
CA ARG A 58 -0.72 -3.23 -5.04
C ARG A 58 -1.43 -1.89 -4.97
N ILE A 59 -2.75 -1.93 -4.82
CA ILE A 59 -3.59 -0.75 -4.68
C ILE A 59 -4.42 -0.95 -3.43
N TYR A 60 -4.41 0.06 -2.58
CA TYR A 60 -5.04 0.06 -1.27
C TYR A 60 -6.03 1.21 -1.19
N ALA A 61 -7.25 0.92 -0.78
CA ALA A 61 -8.26 1.91 -0.45
C ALA A 61 -8.38 1.99 1.08
N GLN A 62 -8.36 3.19 1.63
CA GLN A 62 -8.58 3.37 3.07
C GLN A 62 -9.98 2.90 3.44
N THR A 63 -10.05 1.97 4.39
CA THR A 63 -11.31 1.57 5.02
C THR A 63 -11.56 2.49 6.22
N LYS A 64 -12.76 3.07 6.27
CA LYS A 64 -13.24 3.90 7.37
C LYS A 64 -13.39 3.08 8.65
#